data_AF-A0AAV6B583-F1
#
_entry.id   AF-A0AAV6B583-F1
#
_cell.length_a   1.000
_cell.length_b   1.000
_cell.length_c   1.000
_cell.angle_alpha   90.00
_cell.angle_beta   90.00
_cell.angle_gamma   90.00
#
_symmetry.space_group_name_H-M   'P 1'
#
loop_
_entity.id
_entity.type
_entity.pdbx_description
1 polymer ?
#
loop_
_entity_poly.entity_id
_entity_poly.type
_entity_poly.pdbx_seq_one_letter_code
_entity_poly.pdbx_strand_id
1 'polypeptide(L)'
;MLWNRILGTASLLVLFPLCLGAASRSAPKFSLDTRTLTPAEKFVLEQVAAGKSANLKSQFSDETNLVLRGAFLEALLTQHATNVHRNGVSIEYATVLDAIDLRNAAVRYEVNLVECRFLAEVNFSKSLFENSLSLASSTFQRPVGFSAMKIGRAATFDRASFGAEVNAAQMEVTGVLSARETHFNSRTGAVDFTSLKVTGDAFFTRATFAGPVTFQYAHLAENWRFDQSAFTNPAALVNFEAVKVGATTSFSEARFAGYVSFKDARFAALDFSKVHWPVTHADHAWLWLNGMTYQRINAGSEKESWQNLHSLVQRTAHKSAYSADIYATLDDYYRRLG
;
A
#
# COMPACT_ATOMS: atom_id res chain seq x y z
N MET A 1 -72.74 57.39 4.77
CA MET A 1 -71.97 56.80 5.89
C MET A 1 -70.86 55.96 5.26
N LEU A 2 -69.78 56.59 4.81
CA LEU A 2 -68.49 56.79 5.51
C LEU A 2 -67.73 55.49 5.87
N TRP A 3 -66.63 55.28 5.12
CA TRP A 3 -65.32 54.72 5.50
C TRP A 3 -65.10 53.21 5.74
N ASN A 4 -64.34 52.54 4.85
CA ASN A 4 -62.88 52.24 4.96
C ASN A 4 -62.46 51.26 3.82
N ARG A 5 -61.59 51.63 2.86
CA ARG A 5 -60.09 51.62 2.87
C ARG A 5 -59.52 50.18 2.90
N ILE A 6 -58.85 49.62 1.87
CA ILE A 6 -57.47 49.81 1.32
C ILE A 6 -56.99 48.34 1.02
N LEU A 7 -56.71 47.93 -0.24
CA LEU A 7 -55.43 47.98 -0.99
C LEU A 7 -54.51 46.74 -0.77
N GLY A 8 -54.05 46.10 -1.87
CA GLY A 8 -52.95 45.12 -1.88
C GLY A 8 -53.20 43.87 -2.74
N THR A 9 -53.34 43.95 -4.07
CA THR A 9 -52.30 43.71 -5.10
C THR A 9 -51.34 42.52 -4.90
N ALA A 10 -51.55 41.49 -5.73
CA ALA A 10 -50.60 40.76 -6.57
C ALA A 10 -49.25 40.25 -5.99
N SER A 11 -49.04 38.93 -6.06
CA SER A 11 -48.08 38.32 -7.00
C SER A 11 -48.07 36.79 -6.86
N LEU A 12 -48.43 36.10 -7.94
CA LEU A 12 -48.21 34.66 -8.11
C LEU A 12 -46.71 34.42 -8.30
N LEU A 13 -46.07 33.74 -7.34
CA LEU A 13 -44.71 33.23 -7.47
C LEU A 13 -44.70 32.04 -8.43
N VAL A 14 -44.29 32.28 -9.68
CA VAL A 14 -43.92 31.20 -10.61
C VAL A 14 -42.52 30.73 -10.26
N LEU A 15 -42.44 29.60 -9.56
CA LEU A 15 -41.19 28.86 -9.33
C LEU A 15 -40.74 28.24 -10.67
N PHE A 16 -39.82 28.91 -11.36
CA PHE A 16 -39.03 28.27 -12.40
C PHE A 16 -38.03 27.31 -11.74
N PRO A 17 -38.02 26.01 -12.10
CA PRO A 17 -36.97 25.12 -11.64
C PRO A 17 -35.66 25.55 -12.31
N LEU A 18 -34.75 26.10 -11.50
CA LEU A 18 -33.33 26.24 -11.84
C LEU A 18 -32.77 24.84 -12.09
N CYS A 19 -32.80 24.42 -13.36
CA CYS A 19 -31.93 23.36 -13.83
C CYS A 19 -30.50 23.89 -13.81
N LEU A 20 -29.85 23.85 -12.64
CA LEU A 20 -28.39 23.81 -12.56
C LEU A 20 -27.97 22.47 -13.15
N GLY A 21 -27.89 22.43 -14.49
CA GLY A 21 -27.11 21.41 -15.16
C GLY A 21 -25.67 21.57 -14.67
N ALA A 22 -25.24 20.67 -13.78
CA ALA A 22 -23.85 20.39 -13.57
C ALA A 22 -23.31 19.81 -14.88
N ALA A 23 -23.03 20.69 -15.83
CA ALA A 23 -22.21 20.35 -16.97
C ALA A 23 -20.84 19.98 -16.38
N SER A 24 -20.56 18.69 -16.29
CA SER A 24 -19.22 18.16 -16.11
C SER A 24 -18.40 18.62 -17.31
N ARG A 25 -17.89 19.85 -17.27
CA ARG A 25 -16.81 20.26 -18.16
C ARG A 25 -15.63 19.37 -17.80
N SER A 26 -15.41 18.33 -18.60
CA SER A 26 -14.13 17.62 -18.62
C SER A 26 -13.06 18.69 -18.72
N ALA A 27 -12.19 18.81 -17.71
CA ALA A 27 -11.02 19.66 -17.81
C ALA A 27 -10.29 19.30 -19.12
N PRO A 28 -9.79 20.28 -19.88
CA PRO A 28 -9.07 20.00 -21.12
C PRO A 28 -7.90 19.05 -20.79
N LYS A 29 -7.80 17.94 -21.53
CA LYS A 29 -6.70 16.98 -21.39
C LYS A 29 -5.38 17.73 -21.54
N PHE A 30 -4.44 17.49 -20.63
CA PHE A 30 -3.10 18.08 -20.69
C PHE A 30 -2.44 17.77 -22.04
N SER A 31 -1.90 18.79 -22.69
CA SER A 31 -1.27 18.63 -24.01
C SER A 31 0.19 18.26 -23.87
N LEU A 32 0.60 17.18 -24.55
CA LEU A 32 2.01 16.78 -24.70
C LEU A 32 2.70 17.49 -25.89
N ASP A 33 2.17 18.64 -26.31
CA ASP A 33 2.86 19.51 -27.27
C ASP A 33 4.15 20.03 -26.66
N THR A 34 5.28 19.64 -27.26
CA THR A 34 6.63 20.07 -26.86
C THR A 34 6.76 21.58 -26.63
N ARG A 35 5.97 22.45 -27.27
CA ARG A 35 6.05 23.90 -27.07
C ARG A 35 5.69 24.35 -25.66
N THR A 36 4.83 23.61 -24.96
CA THR A 36 4.34 23.95 -23.61
C THR A 36 5.04 23.16 -22.50
N LEU A 37 5.94 22.24 -22.87
CA LEU A 37 6.67 21.38 -21.95
C LEU A 37 7.92 22.07 -21.39
N THR A 38 8.22 21.78 -20.13
CA THR A 38 9.47 22.19 -19.49
C THR A 38 10.67 21.46 -20.14
N PRO A 39 11.91 21.93 -19.95
CA PRO A 39 13.09 21.20 -20.41
C PRO A 39 13.16 19.75 -19.90
N ALA A 40 12.76 19.52 -18.64
CA ALA A 40 12.72 18.20 -18.02
C ALA A 40 11.71 17.27 -18.71
N GLU A 41 10.50 17.76 -18.96
CA GLU A 41 9.44 16.99 -19.61
C GLU A 41 9.77 16.65 -21.07
N LYS A 42 10.39 17.58 -21.80
CA LYS A 42 10.91 17.32 -23.15
C LYS A 42 11.93 16.21 -23.14
N PHE A 43 12.91 16.30 -22.24
CA PHE A 43 13.94 15.28 -22.07
C PHE A 43 13.32 13.92 -21.75
N VAL A 44 12.33 13.86 -20.84
CA VAL A 44 11.60 12.62 -20.54
C VAL A 44 10.93 12.05 -21.80
N LEU A 45 10.21 12.86 -22.58
CA LEU A 45 9.57 12.38 -23.80
C LEU A 45 10.60 11.84 -24.82
N GLU A 46 11.73 12.52 -24.98
CA GLU A 46 12.80 12.09 -25.87
C GLU A 46 13.41 10.74 -25.43
N GLN A 47 13.70 10.57 -24.14
CA GLN A 47 14.26 9.31 -23.63
C GLN A 47 13.26 8.16 -23.71
N VAL A 48 12.00 8.41 -23.35
CA VAL A 48 10.92 7.40 -23.41
C VAL A 48 10.67 6.96 -24.86
N ALA A 49 10.70 7.89 -25.82
CA ALA A 49 10.61 7.54 -27.25
C ALA A 49 11.84 6.78 -27.75
N ALA A 50 13.02 7.06 -27.21
CA ALA A 50 14.25 6.33 -27.51
C ALA A 50 14.38 4.99 -26.74
N GLY A 51 13.44 4.65 -25.84
CA GLY A 51 13.51 3.45 -25.00
C GLY A 51 14.60 3.46 -23.95
N LYS A 52 15.04 4.65 -23.53
CA LYS A 52 16.08 4.90 -22.54
C LYS A 52 15.48 5.40 -21.23
N SER A 53 16.26 5.29 -20.14
CA SER A 53 15.88 5.89 -18.86
C SER A 53 16.10 7.40 -18.87
N ALA A 54 15.12 8.16 -18.40
CA ALA A 54 15.22 9.59 -18.18
C ALA A 54 15.78 9.86 -16.78
N ASN A 55 17.11 9.88 -16.64
CA ASN A 55 17.77 10.25 -15.38
C ASN A 55 18.00 11.77 -15.32
N LEU A 56 17.10 12.49 -14.64
CA LEU A 56 17.09 13.95 -14.62
C LEU A 56 18.31 14.52 -13.89
N LYS A 57 18.80 13.84 -12.84
CA LYS A 57 19.99 14.28 -12.08
C LYS A 57 21.28 14.22 -12.89
N SER A 58 21.40 13.26 -13.80
CA SER A 58 22.55 13.16 -14.71
C SER A 58 22.52 14.21 -15.82
N GLN A 59 21.30 14.61 -16.22
CA GLN A 59 21.08 15.54 -17.33
C GLN A 59 21.14 17.01 -16.88
N PHE A 60 20.63 17.32 -15.69
CA PHE A 60 20.49 18.69 -15.22
C PHE A 60 21.27 18.90 -13.92
N SER A 61 22.15 19.91 -13.93
CA SER A 61 22.87 20.35 -12.72
C SER A 61 22.03 21.26 -11.82
N ASP A 62 20.98 21.88 -12.37
CA ASP A 62 20.06 22.77 -11.66
C ASP A 62 18.83 21.99 -11.17
N GLU A 63 18.58 22.02 -9.86
CA GLU A 63 17.46 21.31 -9.22
C GLU A 63 16.08 21.73 -9.74
N THR A 64 15.94 22.96 -10.25
CA THR A 64 14.68 23.44 -10.84
C THR A 64 14.28 22.66 -12.09
N ASN A 65 15.26 22.07 -12.78
CA ASN A 65 15.05 21.22 -13.96
C ASN A 65 14.87 19.74 -13.62
N LEU A 66 14.75 19.39 -12.33
CA LEU A 66 14.33 18.06 -11.90
C LEU A 66 12.81 17.94 -11.78
N VAL A 67 12.06 19.02 -12.03
CA VAL A 67 10.63 19.10 -11.78
C VAL A 67 9.80 18.62 -12.97
N LEU A 68 8.87 17.70 -12.70
CA LEU A 68 7.82 17.27 -13.62
C LEU A 68 6.45 17.65 -13.07
N ARG A 69 5.52 18.00 -13.97
CA ARG A 69 4.11 18.20 -13.60
C ARG A 69 3.39 16.86 -13.48
N GLY A 70 2.49 16.74 -12.52
CA GLY A 70 1.62 15.60 -12.32
C GLY A 70 0.73 15.36 -13.53
N ALA A 71 0.14 16.43 -14.08
CA ALA A 71 -0.65 16.38 -15.31
C ALA A 71 0.17 15.90 -16.54
N PHE A 72 1.49 16.16 -16.57
CA PHE A 72 2.37 15.60 -17.60
C PHE A 72 2.54 14.10 -17.41
N LEU A 73 2.78 13.61 -16.19
CA LEU A 73 2.88 12.18 -15.91
C LEU A 73 1.56 11.45 -16.20
N GLU A 74 0.42 12.03 -15.81
CA GLU A 74 -0.91 11.50 -16.15
C GLU A 74 -1.08 11.35 -17.66
N ALA A 75 -0.75 12.40 -18.41
CA ALA A 75 -0.83 12.38 -19.87
C ALA A 75 0.13 11.36 -20.48
N LEU A 76 1.38 11.32 -20.02
CA LEU A 76 2.41 10.40 -20.49
C LEU A 76 1.96 8.94 -20.37
N LEU A 77 1.36 8.60 -19.23
CA LEU A 77 1.00 7.23 -18.87
C LEU A 77 -0.33 6.76 -19.47
N THR A 78 -1.22 7.68 -19.87
CA THR A 78 -2.59 7.34 -20.28
C THR A 78 -2.96 7.70 -21.71
N GLN A 79 -2.27 8.66 -22.34
CA GLN A 79 -2.64 9.10 -23.69
C GLN A 79 -2.06 8.18 -24.76
N HIS A 80 -2.88 7.79 -25.74
CA HIS A 80 -2.46 6.94 -26.86
C HIS A 80 -1.49 7.61 -27.84
N ALA A 81 -1.40 8.94 -27.84
CA ALA A 81 -0.56 9.68 -28.75
C ALA A 81 0.92 9.71 -28.32
N THR A 82 1.27 9.09 -27.20
CA THR A 82 2.65 9.02 -26.73
C THR A 82 3.41 7.94 -27.49
N ASN A 83 4.51 8.34 -28.12
CA ASN A 83 5.44 7.42 -28.76
C ASN A 83 6.29 6.73 -27.67
N VAL A 84 5.65 5.92 -26.81
CA VAL A 84 6.33 5.15 -25.76
C VAL A 84 6.98 3.94 -26.41
N HIS A 85 8.30 3.84 -26.31
CA HIS A 85 9.02 2.67 -26.77
C HIS A 85 8.58 1.42 -25.98
N ARG A 86 8.75 0.22 -26.56
CA ARG A 86 8.39 -1.07 -25.92
C ARG A 86 9.06 -1.34 -24.57
N ASN A 87 10.10 -0.59 -24.20
CA ASN A 87 10.77 -0.67 -22.90
C ASN A 87 9.98 0.04 -21.79
N GLY A 88 8.90 0.74 -22.14
CA GLY A 88 8.06 1.48 -21.20
C GLY A 88 8.62 2.84 -20.82
N VAL A 89 8.20 3.33 -19.65
CA VAL A 89 8.54 4.62 -19.09
C VAL A 89 9.49 4.41 -17.92
N SER A 90 10.71 4.95 -18.02
CA SER A 90 11.67 4.95 -16.92
C SER A 90 12.13 6.37 -16.64
N ILE A 91 11.85 6.85 -15.44
CA ILE A 91 12.14 8.21 -14.97
C ILE A 91 12.84 8.08 -13.62
N GLU A 92 13.98 8.75 -13.49
CA GLU A 92 14.79 8.75 -12.28
C GLU A 92 15.05 10.16 -11.77
N TYR A 93 15.04 10.33 -10.44
CA TYR A 93 15.36 11.59 -9.76
C TYR A 93 14.45 12.77 -10.09
N ALA A 94 13.19 12.51 -10.48
CA ALA A 94 12.22 13.57 -10.71
C ALA A 94 11.56 14.05 -9.41
N THR A 95 11.25 15.34 -9.34
CA THR A 95 10.41 15.94 -8.29
C THR A 95 9.06 16.31 -8.88
N VAL A 96 7.97 15.82 -8.30
CA VAL A 96 6.60 16.13 -8.71
C VAL A 96 5.95 16.96 -7.61
N LEU A 97 5.61 18.20 -7.93
CA LEU A 97 5.13 19.19 -6.97
C LEU A 97 3.61 19.15 -6.77
N ASP A 98 2.88 18.81 -7.83
CA ASP A 98 1.43 18.75 -7.94
C ASP A 98 0.92 17.30 -7.87
N ALA A 99 -0.39 17.16 -7.64
CA ALA A 99 -1.00 15.85 -7.46
C ALA A 99 -0.96 15.03 -8.75
N ILE A 100 -0.96 13.70 -8.59
CA ILE A 100 -1.13 12.75 -9.70
C ILE A 100 -2.40 11.95 -9.44
N ASP A 101 -3.34 11.98 -10.38
CA ASP A 101 -4.57 11.21 -10.36
C ASP A 101 -4.68 10.29 -11.58
N LEU A 102 -4.40 9.01 -11.35
CA LEU A 102 -4.60 7.92 -12.32
C LEU A 102 -5.79 7.04 -11.95
N ARG A 103 -6.77 7.55 -11.20
CA ARG A 103 -7.93 6.75 -10.82
C ARG A 103 -8.65 6.18 -12.04
N ASN A 104 -8.91 4.87 -12.02
CA ASN A 104 -9.55 4.14 -13.12
C ASN A 104 -8.78 4.16 -14.46
N ALA A 105 -7.53 4.62 -14.48
CA ALA A 105 -6.72 4.64 -15.70
C ALA A 105 -6.16 3.26 -16.02
N ALA A 106 -5.94 2.97 -17.30
CA ALA A 106 -5.18 1.81 -17.76
C ALA A 106 -3.82 2.25 -18.30
N VAL A 107 -2.75 1.67 -17.76
CA VAL A 107 -1.35 1.91 -18.17
C VAL A 107 -0.81 0.61 -18.74
N ARG A 108 -0.52 0.63 -20.05
CA ARG A 108 -0.21 -0.59 -20.82
C ARG A 108 1.26 -0.98 -20.77
N TYR A 109 2.13 -0.04 -20.48
CA TYR A 109 3.58 -0.25 -20.53
C TYR A 109 4.15 -0.43 -19.12
N GLU A 110 5.38 -0.90 -19.05
CA GLU A 110 6.14 -0.89 -17.80
C GLU A 110 6.42 0.54 -17.34
N VAL A 111 6.33 0.78 -16.03
CA VAL A 111 6.56 2.10 -15.43
C VAL A 111 7.55 1.98 -14.29
N ASN A 112 8.66 2.70 -14.40
CA ASN A 112 9.69 2.83 -13.39
C ASN A 112 9.84 4.32 -13.02
N LEU A 113 9.41 4.68 -11.81
CA LEU A 113 9.58 6.01 -11.21
C LEU A 113 10.48 5.85 -9.99
N VAL A 114 11.79 5.86 -10.23
CA VAL A 114 12.81 5.46 -9.26
C VAL A 114 13.52 6.70 -8.69
N GLU A 115 13.78 6.71 -7.39
CA GLU A 115 14.43 7.87 -6.71
C GLU A 115 13.65 9.18 -6.92
N CYS A 116 12.34 9.11 -7.14
CA CYS A 116 11.48 10.27 -7.37
C CYS A 116 10.94 10.84 -6.04
N ARG A 117 10.55 12.11 -6.06
CA ARG A 117 10.00 12.83 -4.90
C ARG A 117 8.61 13.35 -5.23
N PHE A 118 7.58 12.83 -4.57
CA PHE A 118 6.20 13.27 -4.72
C PHE A 118 5.80 14.13 -3.52
N LEU A 119 5.60 15.43 -3.75
CA LEU A 119 5.30 16.40 -2.68
C LEU A 119 3.80 16.56 -2.43
N ALA A 120 2.96 16.21 -3.40
CA ALA A 120 1.51 16.22 -3.32
C ALA A 120 0.93 14.79 -3.34
N GLU A 121 -0.41 14.69 -3.30
CA GLU A 121 -1.13 13.42 -3.28
C GLU A 121 -0.93 12.61 -4.57
N VAL A 122 -0.81 11.30 -4.42
CA VAL A 122 -0.70 10.35 -5.54
C VAL A 122 -1.84 9.34 -5.43
N ASN A 123 -2.69 9.27 -6.45
CA ASN A 123 -3.87 8.41 -6.44
C ASN A 123 -3.93 7.52 -7.68
N PHE A 124 -3.57 6.26 -7.50
CA PHE A 124 -3.64 5.18 -8.50
C PHE A 124 -4.82 4.23 -8.23
N SER A 125 -5.78 4.62 -7.40
CA SER A 125 -6.88 3.73 -7.01
C SER A 125 -7.68 3.26 -8.23
N LYS A 126 -8.02 1.97 -8.28
CA LYS A 126 -8.77 1.33 -9.38
C LYS A 126 -8.07 1.37 -10.75
N SER A 127 -6.81 1.78 -10.80
CA SER A 127 -6.04 1.73 -12.04
C SER A 127 -5.66 0.30 -12.42
N LEU A 128 -5.39 0.08 -13.70
CA LEU A 128 -4.84 -1.16 -14.24
C LEU A 128 -3.44 -0.86 -14.81
N PHE A 129 -2.41 -1.39 -14.18
CA PHE A 129 -1.08 -1.48 -14.77
C PHE A 129 -0.94 -2.88 -15.39
N GLU A 130 -0.95 -2.97 -16.71
CA GLU A 130 -0.90 -4.25 -17.43
C GLU A 130 0.46 -4.97 -17.26
N ASN A 131 1.51 -4.19 -16.98
CA ASN A 131 2.87 -4.68 -16.74
C ASN A 131 3.31 -4.40 -15.28
N SER A 132 4.59 -4.06 -15.07
CA SER A 132 5.14 -3.75 -13.74
C SER A 132 5.08 -2.26 -13.43
N LEU A 133 4.95 -1.94 -12.15
CA LEU A 133 5.12 -0.61 -11.57
C LEU A 133 6.24 -0.65 -10.54
N SER A 134 7.28 0.16 -10.72
CA SER A 134 8.33 0.39 -9.73
C SER A 134 8.30 1.83 -9.25
N LEU A 135 8.21 1.99 -7.93
CA LEU A 135 8.37 3.24 -7.18
C LEU A 135 9.59 3.14 -6.24
N ALA A 136 10.59 2.34 -6.63
CA ALA A 136 11.75 2.05 -5.78
C ALA A 136 12.53 3.31 -5.40
N SER A 137 13.01 3.38 -4.16
CA SER A 137 13.69 4.53 -3.55
C SER A 137 12.93 5.86 -3.64
N SER A 138 11.65 5.87 -4.02
CA SER A 138 10.87 7.10 -4.14
C SER A 138 10.28 7.54 -2.80
N THR A 139 10.06 8.84 -2.65
CA THR A 139 9.53 9.46 -1.43
C THR A 139 8.17 10.09 -1.67
N PHE A 140 7.23 9.90 -0.74
CA PHE A 140 5.86 10.40 -0.81
C PHE A 140 5.53 11.19 0.45
N GLN A 141 5.28 12.50 0.32
CA GLN A 141 5.03 13.37 1.47
C GLN A 141 3.56 13.43 1.90
N ARG A 142 2.65 13.01 1.03
CA ARG A 142 1.20 13.08 1.21
C ARG A 142 0.56 11.70 1.04
N PRO A 143 -0.72 11.54 1.41
CA PRO A 143 -1.41 10.27 1.27
C PRO A 143 -1.26 9.65 -0.12
N VAL A 144 -1.10 8.33 -0.16
CA VAL A 144 -0.99 7.57 -1.42
C VAL A 144 -2.10 6.52 -1.52
N GLY A 145 -2.85 6.57 -2.63
CA GLY A 145 -3.95 5.66 -2.91
C GLY A 145 -3.59 4.61 -3.96
N PHE A 146 -3.56 3.35 -3.56
CA PHE A 146 -3.42 2.15 -4.39
C PHE A 146 -4.68 1.26 -4.34
N SER A 147 -5.77 1.74 -3.72
CA SER A 147 -6.95 0.92 -3.44
C SER A 147 -7.55 0.33 -4.72
N ALA A 148 -7.83 -0.97 -4.72
CA ALA A 148 -8.38 -1.72 -5.84
C ALA A 148 -7.57 -1.62 -7.16
N MET A 149 -6.31 -1.18 -7.13
CA MET A 149 -5.46 -1.20 -8.33
C MET A 149 -5.07 -2.63 -8.70
N LYS A 150 -4.88 -2.88 -9.99
CA LYS A 150 -4.44 -4.18 -10.52
C LYS A 150 -3.11 -4.05 -11.23
N ILE A 151 -2.18 -4.95 -10.94
CA ILE A 151 -0.84 -4.98 -11.53
C ILE A 151 -0.58 -6.36 -12.12
N GLY A 152 -0.35 -6.42 -13.43
CA GLY A 152 -0.23 -7.68 -14.17
C GLY A 152 1.09 -8.42 -13.96
N ARG A 153 2.16 -7.75 -13.51
CA ARG A 153 3.47 -8.39 -13.31
C ARG A 153 4.06 -8.14 -11.93
N ALA A 154 4.66 -6.98 -11.66
CA ALA A 154 5.28 -6.73 -10.36
C ALA A 154 5.00 -5.32 -9.84
N ALA A 155 4.87 -5.20 -8.53
CA ALA A 155 4.76 -3.94 -7.81
C ALA A 155 5.99 -3.80 -6.91
N THR A 156 6.83 -2.79 -7.15
CA THR A 156 8.08 -2.59 -6.39
C THR A 156 8.06 -1.26 -5.66
N PHE A 157 8.18 -1.31 -4.34
CA PHE A 157 8.29 -0.20 -3.41
C PHE A 157 9.59 -0.27 -2.61
N ASP A 158 10.56 -1.06 -3.07
CA ASP A 158 11.83 -1.28 -2.37
C ASP A 158 12.50 0.05 -2.03
N ARG A 159 12.88 0.24 -0.77
CA ARG A 159 13.47 1.48 -0.24
C ARG A 159 12.61 2.73 -0.38
N ALA A 160 11.34 2.60 -0.77
CA ALA A 160 10.43 3.73 -0.80
C ALA A 160 10.14 4.25 0.61
N SER A 161 9.78 5.53 0.71
CA SER A 161 9.49 6.20 1.97
C SER A 161 8.15 6.93 1.90
N PHE A 162 7.18 6.47 2.68
CA PHE A 162 5.84 7.04 2.77
C PHE A 162 5.71 7.85 4.06
N GLY A 163 5.56 9.17 3.92
CA GLY A 163 5.44 10.11 5.04
C GLY A 163 4.03 10.22 5.63
N ALA A 164 3.03 9.68 4.95
CA ALA A 164 1.62 9.76 5.30
C ALA A 164 0.92 8.39 5.19
N GLU A 165 -0.41 8.37 5.24
CA GLU A 165 -1.21 7.16 5.07
C GLU A 165 -1.06 6.53 3.68
N VAL A 166 -1.14 5.21 3.61
CA VAL A 166 -1.10 4.43 2.37
C VAL A 166 -2.31 3.51 2.35
N ASN A 167 -3.14 3.67 1.32
CA ASN A 167 -4.31 2.81 1.13
C ASN A 167 -4.10 1.87 -0.06
N ALA A 168 -3.73 0.63 0.20
CA ALA A 168 -3.61 -0.46 -0.76
C ALA A 168 -4.69 -1.53 -0.55
N ALA A 169 -5.84 -1.16 0.02
CA ALA A 169 -6.96 -2.07 0.21
C ALA A 169 -7.43 -2.63 -1.14
N GLN A 170 -7.67 -3.93 -1.22
CA GLN A 170 -8.13 -4.64 -2.43
C GLN A 170 -7.16 -4.57 -3.63
N MET A 171 -5.91 -4.15 -3.42
CA MET A 171 -4.88 -4.20 -4.46
C MET A 171 -4.66 -5.65 -4.91
N GLU A 172 -4.51 -5.86 -6.23
CA GLU A 172 -4.24 -7.18 -6.82
C GLU A 172 -2.92 -7.14 -7.59
N VAL A 173 -1.97 -8.01 -7.24
CA VAL A 173 -0.68 -8.16 -7.93
C VAL A 173 -0.53 -9.59 -8.42
N THR A 174 -0.47 -9.80 -9.73
CA THR A 174 -0.38 -11.14 -10.32
C THR A 174 0.99 -11.79 -10.12
N GLY A 175 2.08 -11.04 -10.17
CA GLY A 175 3.40 -11.56 -9.82
C GLY A 175 3.84 -11.08 -8.45
N VAL A 176 5.01 -10.47 -8.36
CA VAL A 176 5.68 -10.17 -7.09
C VAL A 176 5.28 -8.79 -6.56
N LEU A 177 4.95 -8.72 -5.27
CA LEU A 177 4.90 -7.47 -4.51
C LEU A 177 6.17 -7.36 -3.66
N SER A 178 7.02 -6.38 -3.94
CA SER A 178 8.24 -6.12 -3.19
C SER A 178 8.18 -4.76 -2.51
N ALA A 179 8.33 -4.74 -1.20
CA ALA A 179 8.41 -3.57 -0.32
C ALA A 179 9.57 -3.77 0.67
N ARG A 180 10.73 -4.19 0.15
CA ARG A 180 11.92 -4.45 0.96
C ARG A 180 12.53 -3.14 1.40
N GLU A 181 12.92 -3.03 2.67
CA GLU A 181 13.50 -1.80 3.23
C GLU A 181 12.59 -0.56 3.05
N THR A 182 11.28 -0.76 2.86
CA THR A 182 10.30 0.33 2.75
C THR A 182 10.00 0.94 4.12
N HIS A 183 9.84 2.25 4.18
CA HIS A 183 9.57 2.98 5.41
C HIS A 183 8.18 3.63 5.35
N PHE A 184 7.28 3.18 6.22
CA PHE A 184 5.98 3.82 6.46
C PHE A 184 6.07 4.65 7.74
N ASN A 185 6.34 5.95 7.59
CA ASN A 185 6.85 6.80 8.66
C ASN A 185 5.75 7.46 9.52
N SER A 186 4.50 7.48 9.04
CA SER A 186 3.42 8.11 9.78
C SER A 186 3.08 7.31 11.02
N ARG A 187 3.10 7.95 12.20
CA ARG A 187 2.73 7.28 13.47
C ARG A 187 1.22 7.10 13.65
N THR A 188 0.45 7.93 12.97
CA THR A 188 -1.02 7.98 13.06
C THR A 188 -1.71 7.58 11.75
N GLY A 189 -1.06 7.82 10.61
CA GLY A 189 -1.54 7.40 9.30
C GLY A 189 -1.49 5.88 9.17
N ALA A 190 -2.61 5.29 8.80
CA ALA A 190 -2.71 3.85 8.63
C ALA A 190 -2.04 3.39 7.33
N VAL A 191 -1.53 2.17 7.35
CA VAL A 191 -1.14 1.42 6.16
C VAL A 191 -2.15 0.30 5.96
N ASP A 192 -2.98 0.41 4.93
CA ASP A 192 -4.10 -0.49 4.71
C ASP A 192 -3.83 -1.44 3.53
N PHE A 193 -3.67 -2.72 3.82
CA PHE A 193 -3.59 -3.82 2.86
C PHE A 193 -4.79 -4.77 2.99
N THR A 194 -5.94 -4.28 3.48
CA THR A 194 -7.15 -5.07 3.65
C THR A 194 -7.56 -5.72 2.33
N SER A 195 -7.77 -7.04 2.32
CA SER A 195 -8.10 -7.82 1.11
C SER A 195 -7.07 -7.72 -0.03
N LEU A 196 -5.81 -7.40 0.29
CA LEU A 196 -4.70 -7.50 -0.67
C LEU A 196 -4.64 -8.90 -1.27
N LYS A 197 -4.44 -9.01 -2.58
CA LYS A 197 -4.20 -10.28 -3.27
C LYS A 197 -2.85 -10.25 -3.98
N VAL A 198 -2.01 -11.23 -3.69
CA VAL A 198 -0.75 -11.42 -4.42
C VAL A 198 -0.67 -12.88 -4.85
N THR A 199 -0.54 -13.12 -6.15
CA THR A 199 -0.41 -14.47 -6.69
C THR A 199 1.05 -14.94 -6.70
N GLY A 200 2.02 -14.05 -6.86
CA GLY A 200 3.43 -14.36 -6.61
C GLY A 200 3.82 -14.15 -5.14
N ASP A 201 5.13 -13.96 -4.91
CA ASP A 201 5.66 -13.67 -3.58
C ASP A 201 5.36 -12.23 -3.14
N ALA A 202 5.21 -12.04 -1.82
CA ALA A 202 5.09 -10.74 -1.17
C ALA A 202 6.23 -10.54 -0.17
N PHE A 203 7.08 -9.53 -0.39
CA PHE A 203 8.25 -9.25 0.42
C PHE A 203 8.17 -7.90 1.14
N PHE A 204 8.27 -7.94 2.47
CA PHE A 204 8.34 -6.80 3.38
C PHE A 204 9.60 -6.90 4.26
N THR A 205 10.64 -7.59 3.78
CA THR A 205 11.91 -7.78 4.48
C THR A 205 12.52 -6.43 4.84
N ARG A 206 12.86 -6.23 6.11
CA ARG A 206 13.38 -4.96 6.66
C ARG A 206 12.46 -3.75 6.48
N ALA A 207 11.17 -3.95 6.20
CA ALA A 207 10.21 -2.85 6.17
C ALA A 207 9.96 -2.32 7.59
N THR A 208 9.73 -1.01 7.72
CA THR A 208 9.40 -0.36 9.00
C THR A 208 8.02 0.29 8.95
N PHE A 209 7.19 -0.01 9.95
CA PHE A 209 5.85 0.54 10.11
C PHE A 209 5.78 1.33 11.41
N ALA A 210 5.68 2.66 11.29
CA ALA A 210 5.62 3.57 12.43
C ALA A 210 4.22 3.77 13.01
N GLY A 211 3.17 3.36 12.28
CA GLY A 211 1.76 3.52 12.63
C GLY A 211 0.97 2.21 12.55
N PRO A 212 -0.37 2.30 12.62
CA PRO A 212 -1.26 1.15 12.46
C PRO A 212 -1.12 0.52 11.07
N VAL A 213 -1.18 -0.81 11.01
CA VAL A 213 -1.14 -1.54 9.74
C VAL A 213 -2.12 -2.70 9.77
N THR A 214 -2.81 -2.92 8.67
CA THR A 214 -3.75 -4.03 8.52
C THR A 214 -3.51 -4.77 7.20
N PHE A 215 -3.57 -6.09 7.28
CA PHE A 215 -3.63 -7.03 6.16
C PHE A 215 -4.91 -7.86 6.23
N GLN A 216 -5.94 -7.36 6.92
CA GLN A 216 -7.14 -8.14 7.19
C GLN A 216 -7.73 -8.73 5.90
N TYR A 217 -8.05 -10.03 5.88
CA TYR A 217 -8.55 -10.75 4.71
C TYR A 217 -7.58 -10.85 3.50
N ALA A 218 -6.29 -10.51 3.65
CA ALA A 218 -5.34 -10.65 2.55
C ALA A 218 -5.16 -12.12 2.13
N HIS A 219 -4.95 -12.33 0.83
CA HIS A 219 -4.71 -13.63 0.23
C HIS A 219 -3.38 -13.64 -0.54
N LEU A 220 -2.42 -14.37 -0.03
CA LEU A 220 -1.08 -14.50 -0.59
C LEU A 220 -0.93 -15.95 -1.06
N ALA A 221 -0.82 -16.18 -2.36
CA ALA A 221 -0.75 -17.54 -2.88
C ALA A 221 0.60 -18.20 -2.54
N GLU A 222 1.70 -17.44 -2.65
CA GLU A 222 3.06 -17.91 -2.42
C GLU A 222 3.65 -17.40 -1.10
N ASN A 223 4.94 -17.06 -1.06
CA ASN A 223 5.62 -16.71 0.18
C ASN A 223 5.29 -15.28 0.63
N TRP A 224 5.21 -15.11 1.94
CA TRP A 224 5.02 -13.80 2.56
C TRP A 224 6.08 -13.54 3.62
N ARG A 225 7.00 -12.60 3.36
CA ARG A 225 8.21 -12.42 4.18
C ARG A 225 8.22 -11.06 4.86
N PHE A 226 8.34 -11.07 6.18
CA PHE A 226 8.56 -9.90 7.06
C PHE A 226 9.89 -9.98 7.79
N ASP A 227 10.85 -10.73 7.25
CA ASP A 227 12.12 -10.97 7.91
C ASP A 227 12.80 -9.65 8.27
N GLN A 228 13.22 -9.50 9.53
CA GLN A 228 13.85 -8.30 10.07
C GLN A 228 13.01 -7.01 9.95
N SER A 229 11.70 -7.12 9.75
CA SER A 229 10.79 -5.96 9.74
C SER A 229 10.52 -5.43 11.15
N ALA A 230 10.10 -4.17 11.24
CA ALA A 230 9.85 -3.52 12.52
C ALA A 230 8.49 -2.80 12.53
N PHE A 231 7.64 -3.15 13.49
CA PHE A 231 6.38 -2.46 13.79
C PHE A 231 6.57 -1.68 15.09
N THR A 232 6.82 -0.37 14.98
CA THR A 232 7.46 0.39 16.06
C THR A 232 6.50 1.12 16.99
N ASN A 233 5.20 1.13 16.68
CA ASN A 233 4.21 1.82 17.51
C ASN A 233 3.69 0.91 18.63
N PRO A 234 3.96 1.22 19.91
CA PRO A 234 3.51 0.38 21.02
C PRO A 234 1.99 0.44 21.25
N ALA A 235 1.32 1.50 20.79
CA ALA A 235 -0.12 1.69 20.98
C ALA A 235 -0.97 1.21 19.79
N ALA A 236 -0.35 0.87 18.66
CA ALA A 236 -1.07 0.48 17.45
C ALA A 236 -1.25 -1.04 17.36
N LEU A 237 -2.34 -1.44 16.71
CA LEU A 237 -2.58 -2.81 16.29
C LEU A 237 -1.91 -3.09 14.95
N VAL A 238 -1.18 -4.19 14.89
CA VAL A 238 -0.77 -4.87 13.66
C VAL A 238 -1.79 -5.99 13.40
N ASN A 239 -2.63 -5.79 12.39
CA ASN A 239 -3.77 -6.64 12.12
C ASN A 239 -3.48 -7.61 10.96
N PHE A 240 -3.33 -8.90 11.26
CA PHE A 240 -3.20 -10.00 10.30
C PHE A 240 -4.43 -10.93 10.33
N GLU A 241 -5.59 -10.44 10.76
CA GLU A 241 -6.80 -11.25 10.91
C GLU A 241 -7.31 -11.77 9.57
N ALA A 242 -7.74 -13.03 9.56
CA ALA A 242 -8.29 -13.75 8.41
C ALA A 242 -7.38 -13.76 7.16
N VAL A 243 -6.07 -13.50 7.33
CA VAL A 243 -5.08 -13.66 6.26
C VAL A 243 -4.98 -15.13 5.85
N LYS A 244 -4.80 -15.39 4.55
CA LYS A 244 -4.53 -16.73 4.02
C LYS A 244 -3.23 -16.72 3.23
N VAL A 245 -2.29 -17.59 3.60
CA VAL A 245 -1.03 -17.77 2.89
C VAL A 245 -0.87 -19.21 2.43
N GLY A 246 -0.70 -19.40 1.11
CA GLY A 246 -0.62 -20.72 0.48
C GLY A 246 0.73 -21.41 0.63
N ALA A 247 1.82 -20.66 0.82
CA ALA A 247 3.16 -21.18 1.05
C ALA A 247 3.74 -20.73 2.40
N THR A 248 4.93 -20.14 2.42
CA THR A 248 5.64 -19.83 3.67
C THR A 248 5.43 -18.39 4.09
N THR A 249 4.94 -18.20 5.31
CA THR A 249 5.01 -16.92 6.03
C THR A 249 6.23 -16.92 6.96
N SER A 250 7.04 -15.87 6.90
CA SER A 250 8.21 -15.73 7.77
C SER A 250 8.24 -14.36 8.43
N PHE A 251 8.38 -14.37 9.75
CA PHE A 251 8.63 -13.20 10.59
C PHE A 251 10.01 -13.28 11.23
N SER A 252 10.97 -13.97 10.61
CA SER A 252 12.27 -14.20 11.22
C SER A 252 12.92 -12.89 11.65
N GLU A 253 13.28 -12.76 12.92
CA GLU A 253 13.86 -11.54 13.52
C GLU A 253 12.97 -10.28 13.43
N ALA A 254 11.69 -10.41 13.09
CA ALA A 254 10.74 -9.29 13.10
C ALA A 254 10.52 -8.76 14.53
N ARG A 255 10.19 -7.47 14.63
CA ARG A 255 10.00 -6.78 15.91
C ARG A 255 8.63 -6.15 16.00
N PHE A 256 7.86 -6.50 17.03
CA PHE A 256 6.56 -5.91 17.32
C PHE A 256 6.64 -5.13 18.63
N ALA A 257 6.46 -3.80 18.57
CA ALA A 257 6.40 -2.96 19.76
C ALA A 257 5.01 -2.93 20.41
N GLY A 258 3.96 -3.15 19.61
CA GLY A 258 2.56 -3.03 20.01
C GLY A 258 1.76 -4.32 19.85
N TYR A 259 0.45 -4.16 19.75
CA TYR A 259 -0.53 -5.24 19.69
C TYR A 259 -0.48 -5.98 18.35
N VAL A 260 -0.69 -7.30 18.36
CA VAL A 260 -0.69 -8.13 17.14
C VAL A 260 -1.88 -9.08 17.13
N SER A 261 -2.61 -9.14 16.02
CA SER A 261 -3.74 -10.05 15.86
C SER A 261 -3.55 -10.96 14.65
N PHE A 262 -3.67 -12.27 14.84
CA PHE A 262 -3.70 -13.32 13.82
C PHE A 262 -5.02 -14.09 13.83
N LYS A 263 -6.10 -13.50 14.35
CA LYS A 263 -7.39 -14.21 14.48
C LYS A 263 -7.84 -14.74 13.12
N ASP A 264 -8.32 -15.98 13.09
CA ASP A 264 -8.82 -16.64 11.88
C ASP A 264 -7.83 -16.73 10.70
N ALA A 265 -6.55 -16.42 10.93
CA ALA A 265 -5.51 -16.51 9.91
C ALA A 265 -5.16 -17.97 9.59
N ARG A 266 -4.75 -18.23 8.34
CA ARG A 266 -4.46 -19.58 7.83
C ARG A 266 -3.13 -19.59 7.11
N PHE A 267 -2.20 -20.41 7.60
CA PHE A 267 -0.84 -20.49 7.06
C PHE A 267 -0.52 -21.92 6.60
N ALA A 268 0.06 -22.11 5.43
CA ALA A 268 0.63 -23.43 5.12
C ALA A 268 1.88 -23.67 5.98
N ALA A 269 2.83 -22.74 5.98
CA ALA A 269 3.96 -22.75 6.91
C ALA A 269 4.15 -21.37 7.57
N LEU A 270 4.45 -21.36 8.86
CA LEU A 270 4.67 -20.14 9.65
C LEU A 270 5.98 -20.21 10.43
N ASP A 271 6.83 -19.21 10.24
CA ASP A 271 8.12 -19.09 10.92
C ASP A 271 8.15 -17.86 11.84
N PHE A 272 8.32 -18.11 13.15
CA PHE A 272 8.48 -17.12 14.20
C PHE A 272 9.90 -17.10 14.82
N SER A 273 10.91 -17.56 14.07
CA SER A 273 12.30 -17.59 14.52
C SER A 273 12.76 -16.22 15.00
N LYS A 274 13.18 -16.15 16.26
CA LYS A 274 13.74 -14.93 16.88
C LYS A 274 12.82 -13.69 16.77
N VAL A 275 11.50 -13.87 16.70
CA VAL A 275 10.56 -12.74 16.75
C VAL A 275 10.67 -12.04 18.12
N HIS A 276 10.76 -10.72 18.08
CA HIS A 276 10.75 -9.87 19.26
C HIS A 276 9.33 -9.38 19.52
N TRP A 277 8.68 -10.03 20.49
CA TRP A 277 7.35 -9.67 20.96
C TRP A 277 7.41 -8.51 21.99
N PRO A 278 6.33 -7.73 22.15
CA PRO A 278 6.30 -6.60 23.08
C PRO A 278 6.47 -7.05 24.53
N VAL A 279 7.20 -6.26 25.32
CA VAL A 279 7.46 -6.52 26.76
C VAL A 279 6.55 -5.68 27.67
N THR A 280 6.06 -4.53 27.18
CA THR A 280 5.36 -3.49 27.96
C THR A 280 3.86 -3.74 28.17
N HIS A 281 3.34 -4.84 27.62
CA HIS A 281 1.94 -5.23 27.74
C HIS A 281 1.81 -6.51 28.57
N ALA A 282 2.46 -6.53 29.75
CA ALA A 282 1.90 -7.27 30.87
C ALA A 282 0.46 -6.75 31.13
N ASP A 283 -0.32 -7.15 32.12
CA ASP A 283 -1.67 -6.60 32.37
C ASP A 283 -2.79 -6.67 31.28
N HIS A 284 -2.52 -6.69 29.97
CA HIS A 284 -3.52 -6.74 28.88
C HIS A 284 -3.14 -7.76 27.78
N ALA A 285 -4.14 -8.22 27.03
CA ALA A 285 -3.94 -9.06 25.85
C ALA A 285 -3.19 -8.27 24.78
N TRP A 286 -2.09 -8.83 24.26
CA TRP A 286 -1.27 -8.20 23.22
C TRP A 286 -1.06 -9.07 21.97
N LEU A 287 -1.42 -10.35 22.05
CA LEU A 287 -1.41 -11.30 20.94
C LEU A 287 -2.73 -12.05 20.90
N TRP A 288 -3.44 -11.98 19.77
CA TRP A 288 -4.65 -12.79 19.53
C TRP A 288 -4.39 -13.82 18.45
N LEU A 289 -4.69 -15.07 18.77
CA LEU A 289 -4.49 -16.20 17.86
C LEU A 289 -5.78 -17.00 17.62
N ASN A 290 -6.94 -16.61 18.20
CA ASN A 290 -8.16 -17.41 18.13
C ASN A 290 -8.58 -17.70 16.68
N GLY A 291 -8.87 -18.97 16.37
CA GLY A 291 -9.18 -19.42 15.01
C GLY A 291 -7.99 -19.48 14.04
N MET A 292 -6.77 -19.14 14.48
CA MET A 292 -5.56 -19.28 13.67
C MET A 292 -5.28 -20.77 13.41
N THR A 293 -4.95 -21.09 12.16
CA THR A 293 -4.60 -22.45 11.73
C THR A 293 -3.28 -22.45 10.97
N TYR A 294 -2.55 -23.56 11.05
CA TYR A 294 -1.32 -23.77 10.29
C TYR A 294 -1.10 -25.25 9.97
N GLN A 295 -0.38 -25.57 8.89
CA GLN A 295 0.08 -26.95 8.64
C GLN A 295 1.46 -27.21 9.27
N ARG A 296 2.35 -26.21 9.23
CA ARG A 296 3.66 -26.23 9.92
C ARG A 296 3.90 -24.91 10.63
N ILE A 297 4.46 -24.99 11.83
CA ILE A 297 4.92 -23.83 12.58
C ILE A 297 6.31 -24.11 13.15
N ASN A 298 7.20 -23.11 13.13
CA ASN A 298 8.47 -23.17 13.84
C ASN A 298 8.79 -21.83 14.52
N ALA A 299 9.70 -21.89 15.50
CA ALA A 299 10.26 -20.71 16.13
C ALA A 299 11.74 -20.97 16.48
N GLY A 300 12.61 -20.94 15.47
CA GLY A 300 14.04 -21.23 15.60
C GLY A 300 14.42 -22.61 15.08
N SER A 301 15.53 -23.15 15.58
CA SER A 301 16.01 -24.49 15.20
C SER A 301 15.01 -25.57 15.64
N GLU A 302 15.03 -26.74 14.99
CA GLU A 302 14.14 -27.87 15.35
C GLU A 302 14.21 -28.23 16.85
N LYS A 303 15.40 -28.12 17.45
CA LYS A 303 15.64 -28.43 18.87
C LYS A 303 15.00 -27.43 19.83
N GLU A 304 14.94 -26.15 19.44
CA GLU A 304 14.50 -25.04 20.30
C GLU A 304 13.05 -24.61 20.02
N SER A 305 12.53 -24.96 18.84
CA SER A 305 11.22 -24.52 18.34
C SER A 305 10.08 -24.76 19.35
N TRP A 306 9.99 -25.97 19.92
CA TRP A 306 8.96 -26.28 20.92
C TRP A 306 9.06 -25.40 22.16
N GLN A 307 10.27 -25.20 22.69
CA GLN A 307 10.47 -24.37 23.89
C GLN A 307 10.06 -22.92 23.63
N ASN A 308 10.45 -22.38 22.47
CA ASN A 308 10.12 -21.00 22.08
C ASN A 308 8.62 -20.79 21.88
N LEU A 309 7.93 -21.74 21.23
CA LEU A 309 6.47 -21.69 21.05
C LEU A 309 5.73 -21.85 22.39
N HIS A 310 6.16 -22.78 23.24
CA HIS A 310 5.59 -22.96 24.57
C HIS A 310 5.76 -21.71 25.44
N SER A 311 6.94 -21.09 25.45
CA SER A 311 7.18 -19.81 26.14
C SER A 311 6.37 -18.66 25.57
N LEU A 312 6.11 -18.63 24.25
CA LEU A 312 5.19 -17.66 23.66
C LEU A 312 3.77 -17.84 24.21
N VAL A 313 3.27 -19.08 24.18
CA VAL A 313 1.92 -19.42 24.68
C VAL A 313 1.80 -19.10 26.16
N GLN A 314 2.76 -19.45 27.02
CA GLN A 314 2.71 -19.15 28.45
C GLN A 314 2.62 -17.65 28.75
N ARG A 315 3.34 -16.82 27.99
CA ARG A 315 3.26 -15.35 28.12
C ARG A 315 1.90 -14.79 27.74
N THR A 316 1.13 -15.51 26.91
CA THR A 316 -0.20 -15.09 26.45
C THR A 316 -1.36 -15.78 27.17
N ALA A 317 -1.17 -16.99 27.69
CA ALA A 317 -2.23 -17.86 28.22
C ALA A 317 -2.93 -17.31 29.45
N HIS A 318 -2.24 -16.52 30.28
CA HIS A 318 -2.85 -15.86 31.44
C HIS A 318 -3.63 -14.59 31.08
N LYS A 319 -3.69 -14.21 29.79
CA LYS A 319 -4.17 -12.90 29.32
C LYS A 319 -4.94 -12.95 27.99
N SER A 320 -5.07 -14.10 27.34
CA SER A 320 -5.92 -14.29 26.16
C SER A 320 -7.33 -14.65 26.57
N ALA A 321 -8.34 -13.95 26.04
CA ALA A 321 -9.72 -14.44 26.06
C ALA A 321 -9.77 -15.73 25.21
N TYR A 322 -9.67 -16.88 25.90
CA TYR A 322 -9.90 -18.26 25.48
C TYR A 322 -10.16 -18.58 23.99
N SER A 323 -9.40 -19.51 23.44
CA SER A 323 -9.91 -20.60 22.58
C SER A 323 -9.01 -21.81 22.81
N ALA A 324 -9.60 -22.89 23.33
CA ALA A 324 -8.95 -24.15 23.66
C ALA A 324 -8.38 -24.89 22.41
N ASP A 325 -8.67 -24.42 21.21
CA ASP A 325 -8.46 -25.16 19.96
C ASP A 325 -7.00 -25.12 19.49
N ILE A 326 -6.29 -24.01 19.74
CA ILE A 326 -4.85 -23.91 19.47
C ILE A 326 -4.08 -24.84 20.42
N TYR A 327 -4.52 -24.91 21.67
CA TYR A 327 -3.95 -25.80 22.68
C TYR A 327 -4.14 -27.26 22.30
N ALA A 328 -5.36 -27.62 21.87
CA ALA A 328 -5.64 -28.97 21.40
C ALA A 328 -4.82 -29.34 20.16
N THR A 329 -4.64 -28.42 19.21
CA THR A 329 -3.90 -28.72 17.95
C THR A 329 -2.39 -28.79 18.16
N LEU A 330 -1.82 -27.94 19.02
CA LEU A 330 -0.42 -28.02 19.44
C LEU A 330 -0.16 -29.32 20.22
N ASP A 331 -1.00 -29.62 21.21
CA ASP A 331 -0.89 -30.83 22.01
C ASP A 331 -1.06 -32.08 21.13
N ASP A 332 -2.03 -32.12 20.22
CA ASP A 332 -2.20 -33.23 19.25
C ASP A 332 -1.00 -33.39 18.31
N TYR A 333 -0.44 -32.30 17.80
CA TYR A 333 0.75 -32.34 16.95
C TYR A 333 1.94 -32.99 17.67
N TYR A 334 2.20 -32.59 18.92
CA TYR A 334 3.32 -33.13 19.70
C TYR A 334 3.03 -34.54 20.21
N ARG A 335 1.79 -34.89 20.58
CA ARG A 335 1.41 -36.28 20.88
C ARG A 335 1.65 -37.24 19.71
N ARG A 336 1.54 -36.75 18.47
CA ARG A 336 1.79 -37.54 17.26
C ARG A 336 3.28 -37.68 16.91
N LEU A 337 4.15 -36.85 17.49
CA LEU A 337 5.59 -36.87 17.23
C LEU A 337 6.42 -37.68 18.24
N GLY A 338 5.80 -38.10 19.35
CA GLY A 338 6.46 -38.89 20.40
C GLY A 338 7.06 -38.05 21.51
#